data_AF-A0AAN1TX94-F1
#
_entry.id   AF-A0AAN1TX94-F1
#
_cell.length_a   1.000
_cell.length_b   1.000
_cell.length_c   1.000
_cell.angle_alpha   90.00
_cell.angle_beta   90.00
_cell.angle_gamma   90.00
#
_symmetry.space_group_name_H-M   'P 1'
#
loop_
_entity.id
_entity.type
_entity.pdbx_description
1 polymer ?
#
loop_
_entity_poly.entity_id
_entity_poly.type
_entity_poly.pdbx_seq_one_letter_code
_entity_poly.pdbx_strand_id
1 'polypeptide(L)'
;MLIVVSDRFMEPLAAYWQKEDLRIQTVIRADQSLDEISKQINGCYFGLKAEIRKRVNPLNQDEVQFLDLAASGLSLTIIASEMGVEKKRVYNIKDAIRRKMGISLNQLFSA
;
A
#
# COMPACT_ATOMS: atom_id res chain seq x y z
N MET A 1 -10.47 -16.91 -0.59
CA MET A 1 -10.25 -15.92 0.48
C MET A 1 -8.77 -15.60 0.49
N LEU A 2 -8.40 -14.35 0.22
CA LEU A 2 -7.02 -13.87 0.36
C LEU A 2 -6.94 -12.91 1.54
N ILE A 3 -5.84 -13.02 2.28
CA ILE A 3 -5.50 -12.14 3.39
C ILE A 3 -4.12 -11.58 3.06
N VAL A 4 -4.01 -10.25 3.07
CA VAL A 4 -2.72 -9.59 2.88
C VAL A 4 -2.15 -9.26 4.25
N VAL A 5 -0.87 -9.57 4.44
CA VAL A 5 -0.13 -9.14 5.62
C VAL A 5 0.79 -8.00 5.19
N SER A 6 0.73 -6.89 5.92
CA SER A 6 1.49 -5.68 5.64
C SER A 6 2.28 -5.26 6.87
N ASP A 7 3.45 -4.65 6.66
CA ASP A 7 4.05 -3.81 7.68
C ASP A 7 3.28 -2.47 7.81
N ARG A 8 3.69 -1.65 8.78
CA ARG A 8 3.08 -0.34 9.05
C ARG A 8 3.21 0.65 7.88
N PHE A 9 4.29 0.58 7.12
CA PHE A 9 4.59 1.50 6.03
C PHE A 9 3.94 1.09 4.72
N MET A 10 3.78 -0.21 4.45
CA MET A 10 3.14 -0.78 3.26
C MET A 10 1.63 -0.87 3.35
N GLU A 11 1.03 -0.47 4.48
CA GLU A 11 -0.42 -0.52 4.70
C GLU A 11 -1.22 0.21 3.58
N PRO A 12 -0.78 1.37 3.06
CA PRO A 12 -1.43 2.02 1.91
C PRO A 12 -1.38 1.23 0.60
N LEU A 13 -0.33 0.44 0.36
CA LEU A 13 -0.21 -0.44 -0.81
C LEU A 13 -1.16 -1.64 -0.65
N ALA A 14 -1.19 -2.24 0.53
CA ALA A 14 -2.12 -3.33 0.84
C ALA A 14 -3.58 -2.88 0.72
N ALA A 15 -3.89 -1.65 1.18
CA ALA A 15 -5.21 -1.04 1.03
C ALA A 15 -5.59 -0.77 -0.44
N TYR A 16 -4.62 -0.44 -1.31
CA TYR A 16 -4.86 -0.36 -2.75
C TYR A 16 -5.31 -1.72 -3.30
N TRP A 17 -4.55 -2.79 -3.03
CA TRP A 17 -4.91 -4.12 -3.51
C TRP A 17 -6.23 -4.64 -2.95
N GLN A 18 -6.53 -4.35 -1.68
CA GLN A 18 -7.83 -4.68 -1.09
C GLN A 18 -9.00 -4.02 -1.84
N LYS A 19 -8.80 -2.82 -2.37
CA LYS A 19 -9.80 -2.11 -3.16
C LYS A 19 -9.93 -2.69 -4.58
N GLU A 20 -8.81 -3.01 -5.21
CA GLU A 20 -8.78 -3.48 -6.61
C GLU A 20 -9.13 -4.96 -6.78
N ASP A 21 -8.81 -5.82 -5.80
CA ASP A 21 -9.09 -7.25 -5.84
C ASP A 21 -10.07 -7.68 -4.73
N LEU A 22 -11.33 -7.91 -5.11
CA LEU A 22 -12.41 -8.35 -4.22
C LEU A 22 -12.13 -9.70 -3.53
N ARG A 23 -11.14 -10.48 -3.99
CA ARG A 23 -10.72 -11.72 -3.32
C ARG A 23 -9.96 -11.45 -2.03
N ILE A 24 -9.37 -10.26 -1.89
CA ILE A 24 -8.68 -9.79 -0.68
C ILE A 24 -9.75 -9.30 0.31
N GLN A 25 -10.04 -10.14 1.29
CA GLN A 25 -11.09 -9.87 2.27
C GLN A 25 -10.61 -8.92 3.38
N THR A 26 -9.32 -9.04 3.76
CA THR A 26 -8.76 -8.21 4.82
C THR A 26 -7.25 -8.00 4.67
N VAL A 27 -6.80 -6.90 5.25
CA VAL A 27 -5.39 -6.56 5.43
C VAL A 27 -5.09 -6.60 6.93
N ILE A 28 -4.07 -7.38 7.29
CA ILE A 28 -3.57 -7.52 8.65
C ILE A 28 -2.23 -6.80 8.74
N ARG A 29 -2.00 -6.05 9.81
CA ARG A 29 -0.67 -5.51 10.07
C ARG A 29 0.15 -6.49 10.90
N ALA A 30 1.42 -6.64 10.55
CA ALA A 30 2.35 -7.54 11.24
C ALA A 30 2.59 -7.15 12.71
N ASP A 31 2.32 -5.90 13.10
CA ASP A 31 2.49 -5.40 14.47
C ASP A 31 1.24 -5.55 15.36
N GLN A 32 0.20 -6.23 14.86
CA GLN A 32 -1.04 -6.44 15.60
C GLN A 32 -0.96 -7.60 16.57
N SER A 33 -1.71 -7.48 17.65
CA SER A 33 -1.86 -8.57 18.61
C SER A 33 -2.65 -9.74 18.01
N LEU A 34 -2.40 -10.94 18.50
CA LEU A 34 -3.13 -12.15 18.08
C LEU A 34 -4.65 -12.04 18.29
N ASP A 35 -5.09 -11.31 19.32
CA ASP A 35 -6.51 -11.07 19.58
C ASP A 35 -7.15 -10.20 18.49
N GLU A 36 -6.48 -9.12 18.09
CA GLU A 36 -6.95 -8.26 17.00
C GLU A 36 -7.00 -9.01 15.66
N ILE A 37 -5.95 -9.80 15.37
CA ILE A 37 -5.89 -10.65 14.17
C ILE A 37 -7.05 -11.65 14.16
N SER A 38 -7.26 -12.35 15.28
CA SER A 38 -8.34 -13.34 15.41
C SER A 38 -9.71 -12.71 15.22
N LYS A 39 -9.94 -11.52 15.80
CA LYS A 39 -11.18 -10.74 15.60
C LYS A 39 -11.40 -10.37 14.13
N GLN A 40 -10.35 -9.95 13.41
CA GLN A 40 -10.47 -9.61 11.99
C GLN A 40 -10.78 -10.82 11.12
N ILE A 41 -10.06 -11.92 11.31
CA ILE A 41 -10.26 -13.17 10.54
C ILE A 41 -11.67 -13.70 10.79
N ASN A 42 -12.08 -13.79 12.06
CA ASN A 42 -13.43 -14.23 12.43
C ASN A 42 -14.51 -13.29 11.88
N GLY A 43 -14.29 -11.97 11.94
CA GLY A 43 -15.20 -10.99 11.34
C GLY A 43 -15.43 -11.24 9.84
N CYS A 44 -14.36 -11.46 9.09
CA CYS A 44 -14.44 -11.82 7.67
C CYS A 44 -15.15 -13.16 7.43
N TYR A 45 -14.86 -14.17 8.26
CA TYR A 45 -15.41 -15.52 8.09
C TYR A 45 -16.90 -15.62 8.42
N PHE A 46 -17.35 -14.90 9.45
CA PHE A 46 -18.73 -14.95 9.94
C PHE A 46 -19.63 -13.82 9.39
N GLY A 47 -19.10 -12.98 8.48
CA GLY A 47 -19.84 -11.84 7.94
C GLY A 47 -20.20 -10.77 8.97
N LEU A 48 -19.59 -10.84 10.16
CA LEU A 48 -19.72 -9.81 11.19
C LEU A 48 -18.89 -8.63 10.69
N LYS A 49 -19.54 -7.47 10.48
CA LYS A 49 -18.86 -6.22 10.13
C LYS A 49 -17.84 -5.90 11.22
N ALA A 50 -16.61 -6.41 11.07
CA ALA A 50 -15.48 -6.02 11.88
C ALA A 50 -15.41 -4.49 11.80
N GLU A 51 -15.37 -3.85 12.97
CA GLU A 51 -15.36 -2.40 13.09
C GLU A 51 -14.42 -1.79 12.05
N ILE A 52 -14.98 -0.91 11.22
CA ILE A 52 -14.28 -0.30 10.09
C ILE A 52 -13.07 0.42 10.66
N ARG A 53 -11.88 -0.18 10.53
CA ARG A 53 -10.63 0.45 10.95
C ARG A 53 -10.48 1.80 10.25
N LYS A 54 -9.73 2.70 10.92
CA LYS A 54 -9.34 4.01 10.39
C LYS A 54 -9.05 3.92 8.89
N ARG A 55 -9.68 4.79 8.10
CA ARG A 55 -9.44 4.91 6.66
C ARG A 55 -7.93 5.12 6.42
N VAL A 56 -7.23 4.04 6.09
CA VAL A 56 -5.93 4.12 5.45
C VAL A 56 -6.16 4.81 4.12
N ASN A 57 -5.31 5.77 3.77
CA ASN A 57 -5.40 6.43 2.48
C ASN A 57 -4.68 5.54 1.44
N PRO A 58 -5.40 4.76 0.61
CA PRO A 58 -4.76 3.81 -0.29
C PRO A 58 -3.89 4.54 -1.31
N LEU A 59 -2.89 3.83 -1.85
CA LEU A 59 -2.23 4.31 -3.07
C LEU A 59 -3.24 4.39 -4.23
N ASN A 60 -2.96 5.24 -5.20
CA ASN A 60 -3.64 5.23 -6.50
C ASN A 60 -2.81 4.49 -7.55
N GLN A 61 -3.37 4.28 -8.73
CA GLN A 61 -2.72 3.53 -9.80
C GLN A 61 -1.38 4.15 -10.24
N ASP A 62 -1.30 5.48 -10.42
CA ASP A 62 -0.05 6.18 -10.76
C ASP A 62 1.03 5.96 -9.68
N GLU A 63 0.64 6.01 -8.40
CA GLU A 63 1.54 5.81 -7.26
C GLU A 63 2.04 4.37 -7.18
N VAL A 64 1.18 3.38 -7.49
CA VAL A 64 1.56 1.95 -7.54
C VAL A 64 2.50 1.69 -8.71
N GLN A 65 2.16 2.18 -9.91
CA GLN A 65 3.02 2.06 -11.08
C GLN A 65 4.39 2.71 -10.85
N PHE A 66 4.42 3.91 -10.25
CA PHE A 66 5.67 4.55 -9.86
C PHE A 66 6.46 3.68 -8.87
N LEU A 67 5.79 3.09 -7.87
CA LEU A 67 6.44 2.28 -6.84
C LEU A 67 7.06 1.02 -7.45
N ASP A 68 6.39 0.35 -8.39
CA ASP A 68 6.89 -0.84 -9.09
C ASP A 68 8.14 -0.53 -9.92
N LEU A 69 8.12 0.59 -10.66
CA LEU A 69 9.27 1.04 -11.45
C LEU A 69 10.45 1.46 -10.54
N ALA A 70 10.16 2.11 -9.41
CA ALA A 70 11.17 2.50 -8.44
C ALA A 70 11.79 1.27 -7.73
N ALA A 71 10.98 0.28 -7.38
CA ALA A 71 11.43 -1.00 -6.80
C ALA A 71 12.30 -1.80 -7.76
N SER A 72 12.08 -1.64 -9.07
CA SER A 72 12.93 -2.22 -10.13
C SER A 72 14.29 -1.50 -10.29
N GLY A 73 14.57 -0.48 -9.49
CA GLY A 73 15.85 0.25 -9.49
C GLY A 73 15.97 1.33 -10.57
N LEU A 74 14.86 1.70 -11.23
CA LEU A 74 14.89 2.73 -12.27
C LEU A 74 15.09 4.13 -11.68
N SER A 75 15.83 4.98 -12.40
CA SER A 75 16.01 6.38 -12.02
C SER A 75 14.74 7.18 -12.27
N LEU A 76 14.53 8.27 -11.51
CA LEU A 76 13.34 9.13 -11.66
C LEU A 76 13.17 9.68 -13.08
N THR A 77 14.26 9.87 -13.82
CA THR A 77 14.22 10.31 -15.23
C THR A 77 13.71 9.23 -16.16
N ILE A 78 14.09 7.97 -15.93
CA ILE A 78 13.58 6.84 -16.70
C ILE A 78 12.12 6.60 -16.34
N ILE A 79 11.77 6.64 -15.06
CA ILE A 79 10.38 6.51 -14.59
C ILE A 79 9.47 7.58 -15.24
N ALA A 80 9.93 8.83 -15.37
CA ALA A 80 9.19 9.87 -16.07
C ALA A 80 8.88 9.49 -17.53
N SER A 81 9.87 8.91 -18.22
CA SER A 81 9.73 8.44 -19.60
C SER A 81 8.77 7.25 -19.68
N GLU A 82 8.93 6.25 -18.82
CA GLU A 82 8.09 5.03 -18.79
C GLU A 82 6.63 5.35 -18.45
N MET A 83 6.39 6.29 -17.54
CA MET A 83 5.05 6.74 -17.18
C MET A 83 4.46 7.75 -18.19
N GLY A 84 5.26 8.26 -19.14
CA GLY A 84 4.82 9.29 -20.09
C GLY A 84 4.46 10.63 -19.45
N VAL A 85 5.10 10.98 -18.33
CA VAL A 85 4.79 12.20 -17.56
C VAL A 85 6.00 13.11 -17.40
N GLU A 86 5.77 14.40 -17.16
CA GLU A 86 6.84 15.34 -16.87
C GLU A 86 7.59 14.99 -15.58
N LYS A 87 8.89 15.29 -15.52
CA LYS A 87 9.72 15.07 -14.32
C LYS A 87 9.11 15.66 -13.07
N LYS A 88 8.49 16.85 -13.15
CA LYS A 88 7.81 17.49 -12.01
C LYS A 88 6.68 16.64 -11.44
N ARG A 89 5.90 15.98 -12.32
CA ARG A 89 4.82 15.06 -11.91
C ARG A 89 5.39 13.87 -11.13
N VAL A 90 6.50 13.30 -11.59
CA VAL A 90 7.19 12.18 -10.90
C VAL A 90 7.60 12.57 -9.47
N TYR A 91 8.16 13.76 -9.27
CA TYR A 91 8.48 14.25 -7.92
C TYR A 91 7.23 14.41 -7.05
N ASN A 92 6.14 14.92 -7.61
CA ASN A 92 4.88 15.05 -6.87
C ASN A 92 4.32 13.68 -6.46
N ILE A 93 4.41 12.67 -7.32
CA ILE A 93 3.99 11.29 -7.02
C ILE A 93 4.88 10.71 -5.91
N LYS A 94 6.20 10.85 -6.03
CA LYS A 94 7.16 10.45 -4.98
C LYS A 94 6.83 11.08 -3.62
N ASP A 95 6.52 12.37 -3.59
CA ASP A 95 6.14 13.06 -2.35
C ASP A 95 4.77 12.65 -1.83
N ALA A 96 3.81 12.32 -2.71
CA ALA A 96 2.52 11.76 -2.30
C ALA A 96 2.69 10.39 -1.64
N ILE A 97 3.49 9.50 -2.23
CA ILE A 97 3.82 8.19 -1.66
C ILE A 97 4.48 8.36 -0.31
N ARG A 98 5.49 9.24 -0.19
CA ARG A 98 6.15 9.52 1.10
C ARG A 98 5.15 9.96 2.18
N ARG A 99 4.19 10.83 1.83
CA ARG A 99 3.15 11.29 2.77
C ARG A 99 2.19 10.16 3.19
N LYS A 100 1.88 9.22 2.29
CA LYS A 100 0.99 8.08 2.58
C LYS A 100 1.70 6.99 3.38
N MET A 101 2.90 6.58 2.96
CA MET A 101 3.68 5.52 3.60
C MET A 101 4.37 5.99 4.89
N GLY A 102 4.54 7.30 5.08
CA GLY A 102 5.16 7.88 6.28
C GLY A 102 6.70 7.79 6.31
N ILE A 103 7.33 7.20 5.29
CA ILE A 103 8.79 7.07 5.15
C ILE A 103 9.23 7.41 3.73
N SER A 104 10.52 7.72 3.57
CA SER A 104 11.08 7.96 2.23
C SER A 104 11.27 6.65 1.46
N LEU A 105 11.14 6.68 0.14
CA LEU A 105 11.39 5.51 -0.73
C LEU A 105 12.77 4.89 -0.51
N ASN A 106 13.79 5.72 -0.27
CA ASN A 106 15.13 5.21 -0.02
C ASN A 106 15.16 4.36 1.25
N GLN A 107 14.47 4.79 2.32
CA GLN A 107 14.35 3.97 3.54
C GLN A 107 13.51 2.72 3.33
N LEU A 108 12.53 2.81 2.43
CA LEU A 108 11.63 1.71 2.07
C LEU A 108 12.37 0.59 1.34
N PHE A 109 13.30 0.94 0.44
CA PHE A 109 14.10 -0.02 -0.32
C PHE A 109 15.44 -0.40 0.33
N SER A 110 15.86 0.32 1.37
CA SER A 110 17.05 -0.02 2.17
C SER A 110 16.74 -0.86 3.41
N ALA A 111 15.47 -1.22 3.62
CA ALA A 111 15.00 -2.02 4.76
C ALA A 111 15.22 -3.53 4.52
#